data_AF-A0A941NEX5-F1
#
_entry.id   AF-A0A941NEX5-F1
#
_cell.length_a   1.000
_cell.length_b   1.000
_cell.length_c   1.000
_cell.angle_alpha   90.00
_cell.angle_beta   90.00
_cell.angle_gamma   90.00
#
_symmetry.space_group_name_H-M   'P 1'
#
loop_
_entity.id
_entity.type
_entity.pdbx_description
1 polymer ?
#
loop_
_entity_poly.entity_id
_entity_poly.type
_entity_poly.pdbx_seq_one_letter_code
_entity_poly.pdbx_strand_id
1 'polypeptide(L)'
;MAHLELGQSNSGLLAITADLAHRAGAHVIGVACCQPMRLDWQDAYITAGLLAEDRKEIEVQMAAAEQELHAVLDAKSAGVEWRSTVTLGALSDYIAHQAR
;
A
#
# COMPACT_ATOMS: atom_id res chain seq x y z
N MET A 1 9.89 8.25 2.82
CA MET A 1 8.62 7.68 2.34
C MET A 1 8.93 6.38 1.61
N ALA A 2 8.14 5.33 1.81
CA ALA A 2 8.25 4.07 1.07
C ALA A 2 6.88 3.76 0.43
N HIS A 3 6.87 3.49 -0.87
CA HIS A 3 5.66 3.04 -1.58
C HIS A 3 5.62 1.51 -1.57
N LEU A 4 4.54 0.93 -1.08
CA LEU A 4 4.37 -0.52 -0.95
C LEU A 4 3.42 -1.03 -2.03
N GLU A 5 3.82 -2.12 -2.67
CA GLU A 5 2.99 -2.82 -3.65
C GLU A 5 2.15 -3.89 -2.95
N LEU A 6 0.84 -3.89 -3.22
CA LEU A 6 -0.08 -4.89 -2.66
C LEU A 6 0.08 -6.23 -3.39
N GLY A 7 -0.03 -7.34 -2.65
CA GLY A 7 0.10 -8.68 -3.24
C GLY A 7 1.52 -9.08 -3.64
N GLN A 8 2.51 -8.22 -3.39
CA GLN A 8 3.92 -8.50 -3.61
C GLN A 8 4.70 -8.42 -2.29
N SER A 9 5.85 -9.09 -2.24
CA SER A 9 6.73 -8.98 -1.06
C SER A 9 7.43 -7.62 -1.07
N ASN A 10 7.23 -6.83 -0.01
CA ASN A 10 7.92 -5.55 0.18
C ASN A 10 9.18 -5.69 1.05
N SER A 11 9.52 -6.91 1.47
CA SER A 11 10.60 -7.23 2.41
C SER A 11 11.95 -6.58 2.09
N GLY A 12 12.40 -6.63 0.84
CA GLY A 12 13.66 -6.02 0.42
C GLY A 12 13.65 -4.50 0.52
N LEU A 13 12.56 -3.86 0.10
CA LEU A 13 12.37 -2.42 0.21
C LEU A 13 12.29 -1.98 1.68
N LEU A 14 11.53 -2.70 2.50
CA LEU A 14 11.35 -2.43 3.93
C LEU A 14 12.67 -2.60 4.69
N ALA A 15 13.48 -3.60 4.35
CA ALA A 15 14.78 -3.80 4.97
C ALA A 15 15.73 -2.62 4.74
N ILE A 16 15.82 -2.13 3.50
CA ILE A 16 16.63 -0.95 3.16
C ILE A 16 16.08 0.31 3.83
N THR A 17 14.76 0.47 3.80
CA THR A 17 14.07 1.61 4.42
C THR A 17 14.32 1.64 5.92
N ALA A 18 14.30 0.50 6.59
CA ALA A 18 14.55 0.37 8.02
C ALA A 18 15.99 0.73 8.39
N ASP A 19 16.97 0.26 7.64
CA ASP A 19 18.39 0.60 7.87
C ASP A 19 18.62 2.11 7.68
N LEU A 20 18.05 2.69 6.62
CA LEU A 20 18.15 4.12 6.37
C LEU A 20 17.46 4.95 7.47
N ALA A 21 16.24 4.55 7.86
CA ALA A 21 15.48 5.23 8.91
C ALA A 21 16.18 5.17 10.26
N HIS A 22 16.78 4.02 10.60
CA HIS A 22 17.54 3.85 11.83
C HIS A 22 18.76 4.76 11.87
N ARG A 23 19.55 4.79 10.78
CA ARG A 23 20.76 5.64 10.69
C ARG A 23 20.44 7.12 10.70
N ALA A 24 19.32 7.50 10.07
CA ALA A 24 18.89 8.89 10.00
C ALA A 24 18.10 9.34 11.23
N GLY A 25 17.68 8.43 12.11
CA GLY A 25 16.71 8.72 13.17
C GLY A 25 15.39 9.26 12.61
N ALA A 26 14.99 8.80 11.42
CA ALA A 26 13.89 9.37 10.67
C ALA A 26 12.55 8.67 10.97
N HIS A 27 11.47 9.45 10.84
CA HIS A 27 10.11 8.93 10.75
C HIS A 27 9.86 8.38 9.34
N VAL A 28 9.20 7.23 9.23
CA VAL A 28 8.86 6.61 7.94
C VAL A 28 7.38 6.69 7.68
N ILE A 29 7.03 7.23 6.51
CA ILE A 29 5.67 7.18 5.97
C ILE A 29 5.62 6.05 4.93
N GLY A 30 4.83 5.03 5.21
CA GLY A 30 4.44 3.98 4.28
C GLY A 30 3.20 4.40 3.49
N VAL A 31 3.25 4.26 2.17
CA VAL A 31 2.14 4.60 1.28
C VAL A 31 1.78 3.40 0.42
N ALA A 32 0.51 3.02 0.39
CA ALA A 32 0.02 2.03 -0.55
C ALA A 32 -1.24 2.54 -1.26
N CYS A 33 -1.31 2.34 -2.57
CA CYS A 33 -2.50 2.68 -3.32
C CYS A 33 -2.75 1.66 -4.43
N CYS A 34 -4.01 1.36 -4.68
CA CYS A 34 -4.41 0.47 -5.77
C CYS A 34 -5.69 0.95 -6.43
N GLN A 35 -5.90 0.47 -7.66
CA GLN A 35 -7.17 0.59 -8.34
C GLN A 35 -7.88 -0.77 -8.26
N PRO A 36 -9.19 -0.79 -7.94
CA PRO A 36 -9.96 -2.02 -8.04
C PRO A 36 -9.99 -2.50 -9.49
N MET A 37 -10.22 -3.80 -9.67
CA MET A 37 -10.30 -4.40 -11.00
C MET A 37 -11.29 -3.63 -11.87
N ARG A 38 -10.79 -3.08 -12.98
CA ARG A 38 -11.62 -2.38 -13.96
C ARG A 38 -12.25 -3.41 -14.87
N LEU A 39 -13.57 -3.52 -14.77
CA LEU A 39 -14.36 -4.32 -15.67
C LEU A 39 -14.83 -3.41 -16.80
N ASP A 40 -14.26 -3.59 -17.98
CA ASP A 40 -14.73 -2.89 -19.17
C ASP A 40 -16.17 -3.34 -19.43
N TRP A 41 -17.10 -2.38 -19.47
CA TRP A 41 -18.55 -2.58 -19.50
C TRP A 41 -19.07 -3.38 -20.73
N GLN A 42 -18.20 -3.89 -21.59
CA GLN A 42 -18.55 -4.62 -22.81
C GLN A 42 -18.98 -6.07 -22.55
N ASP A 43 -18.58 -6.68 -21.43
CA ASP A 43 -19.09 -7.99 -20.98
C ASP A 43 -19.99 -7.80 -19.75
N ALA A 44 -21.21 -7.32 -19.99
CA ALA A 44 -22.21 -6.93 -19.00
C ALA A 44 -22.80 -8.08 -18.15
N TYR A 45 -22.03 -9.12 -17.86
CA TYR A 45 -22.42 -10.24 -17.00
C TYR A 45 -21.41 -10.54 -15.89
N ILE A 46 -20.58 -9.57 -15.53
CA ILE A 46 -19.79 -9.69 -14.30
C ILE A 46 -20.68 -9.26 -13.13
N THR A 47 -21.00 -10.25 -12.30
CA THR A 47 -21.89 -10.10 -11.15
C THR A 47 -21.25 -9.22 -10.08
N ALA A 48 -22.07 -8.43 -9.39
CA ALA A 48 -21.64 -7.60 -8.25
C ALA A 48 -20.84 -8.38 -7.18
N GLY A 49 -20.98 -9.71 -7.14
CA GLY A 49 -20.19 -10.59 -6.29
C GLY A 49 -18.69 -10.60 -6.62
N LEU A 50 -18.28 -10.48 -7.89
CA LEU A 50 -16.87 -10.47 -8.25
C LEU A 50 -16.19 -9.16 -7.80
N LEU A 51 -16.88 -8.03 -7.93
CA LEU A 51 -16.41 -6.75 -7.43
C LEU A 51 -16.33 -6.72 -5.89
N ALA A 52 -17.26 -7.39 -5.21
CA ALA A 52 -17.21 -7.53 -3.76
C ALA A 52 -16.01 -8.39 -3.31
N GLU A 53 -15.68 -9.45 -4.04
CA GLU A 53 -14.53 -10.30 -3.73
C GLU A 53 -13.20 -9.59 -4.03
N ASP A 54 -13.10 -8.87 -5.15
CA ASP A 54 -11.93 -8.02 -5.46
C ASP A 54 -11.67 -6.99 -4.34
N ARG A 55 -12.74 -6.34 -3.87
CA ARG A 55 -12.64 -5.38 -2.77
C ARG A 55 -12.13 -6.04 -1.48
N LYS A 56 -12.63 -7.23 -1.16
CA LYS A 56 -12.22 -7.97 0.03
C LYS A 56 -10.76 -8.40 -0.06
N GLU A 57 -10.31 -8.86 -1.22
CA GLU A 57 -8.92 -9.23 -1.46
C GLU A 57 -8.00 -8.01 -1.27
N ILE A 58 -8.38 -6.86 -1.85
CA ILE A 58 -7.64 -5.60 -1.67
C ILE A 58 -7.50 -5.23 -0.18
N GLU A 59 -8.56 -5.37 0.60
CA GLU A 59 -8.53 -5.09 2.04
C GLU A 59 -7.58 -6.03 2.80
N VAL A 60 -7.58 -7.31 2.45
CA VAL A 60 -6.64 -8.30 3.01
C VAL A 60 -5.19 -7.93 2.66
N GLN A 61 -4.91 -7.65 1.39
CA GLN A 61 -3.57 -7.29 0.94
C GLN A 61 -3.09 -5.97 1.56
N MET A 62 -3.99 -5.01 1.74
CA MET A 62 -3.67 -3.73 2.40
C MET A 62 -3.27 -3.94 3.86
N ALA A 63 -4.05 -4.74 4.60
CA ALA A 63 -3.75 -5.06 5.99
C ALA A 63 -2.43 -5.85 6.13
N ALA A 64 -2.16 -6.77 5.20
CA ALA A 64 -0.91 -7.53 5.19
C ALA A 64 0.31 -6.61 4.97
N ALA A 65 0.21 -5.67 4.02
CA ALA A 65 1.29 -4.71 3.75
C ALA A 65 1.54 -3.76 4.94
N GLU A 66 0.47 -3.28 5.59
CA GLU A 66 0.56 -2.46 6.81
C GLU A 66 1.25 -3.23 7.95
N GLN A 67 0.87 -4.50 8.16
CA GLN A 67 1.49 -5.35 9.17
C GLN A 67 2.97 -5.62 8.88
N GLU A 68 3.33 -5.93 7.63
CA GLU A 68 4.74 -6.13 7.22
C GLU A 68 5.57 -4.87 7.50
N LEU A 69 5.00 -3.70 7.20
CA LEU A 69 5.63 -2.41 7.41
C LEU A 69 5.91 -2.15 8.90
N HIS A 70 4.89 -2.30 9.75
CA HIS A 70 5.02 -2.11 11.19
C HIS A 70 5.98 -3.13 11.82
N ALA A 71 5.92 -4.39 11.41
CA ALA A 71 6.80 -5.44 11.90
C ALA A 71 8.29 -5.14 11.67
N VAL A 72 8.63 -4.48 10.55
CA VAL A 72 10.02 -4.17 10.21
C VAL A 72 10.47 -2.82 10.75
N LEU A 73 9.58 -1.81 10.79
CA LEU A 73 9.96 -0.42 11.06
C LEU A 73 9.73 0.06 12.49
N ASP A 74 8.76 -0.50 13.23
CA ASP A 74 8.43 -0.02 14.59
C ASP A 74 9.63 -0.12 15.54
N ALA A 75 10.47 -1.15 15.36
CA ALA A 75 11.65 -1.35 16.20
C ALA A 75 12.88 -0.52 15.76
N LYS A 76 12.86 0.06 14.55
CA LYS A 76 14.07 0.61 13.90
C LYS A 76 13.97 2.08 13.53
N SER A 77 12.77 2.62 13.36
CA SER A 77 12.54 4.02 12.97
C SER A 77 12.15 4.87 14.18
N ALA A 78 12.20 6.20 14.03
CA ALA A 78 11.75 7.13 15.07
C ALA A 78 10.22 7.19 15.20
N GLY A 79 9.50 6.63 14.23
CA GLY A 79 8.05 6.61 14.15
C GLY A 79 7.62 6.12 12.77
N VAL A 80 6.42 5.55 12.73
CA VAL A 80 5.83 4.95 11.54
C VAL A 80 4.44 5.54 11.32
N GLU A 81 4.18 5.97 10.10
CA GLU A 81 2.85 6.39 9.64
C GLU A 81 2.45 5.57 8.42
N TRP A 82 1.19 5.15 8.38
CA TRP A 82 0.61 4.42 7.26
C TRP A 82 -0.46 5.26 6.57
N ARG A 83 -0.35 5.40 5.25
CA ARG A 83 -1.31 6.11 4.41
C ARG A 83 -1.72 5.25 3.23
N SER A 84 -3.00 4.88 3.16
CA SER A 84 -3.50 4.04 2.09
C SER A 84 -4.77 4.56 1.43
N THR A 85 -4.96 4.18 0.16
CA THR A 85 -6.22 4.45 -0.55
C THR A 85 -6.54 3.40 -1.60
N VAL A 86 -7.83 3.20 -1.84
CA VAL A 86 -8.36 2.49 -3.01
C VAL A 86 -9.06 3.52 -3.86
N THR A 87 -8.57 3.78 -5.07
CA THR A 87 -9.08 4.87 -5.91
C THR A 87 -9.34 4.42 -7.33
N LEU A 88 -10.36 5.01 -7.96
CA LEU A 88 -10.60 4.87 -9.41
C LEU A 88 -9.77 5.86 -10.22
N GLY A 89 -9.18 6.88 -9.58
CA GLY A 89 -8.33 7.90 -10.21
C GLY A 89 -6.89 7.43 -10.43
N ALA A 90 -6.05 8.29 -11.02
CA ALA A 90 -4.65 7.95 -11.27
C ALA A 90 -3.87 7.79 -9.95
N LEU A 91 -3.18 6.66 -9.79
CA LEU A 91 -2.39 6.37 -8.58
C LEU A 91 -1.25 7.37 -8.37
N SER A 92 -0.66 7.85 -9.47
CA SER A 92 0.39 8.88 -9.46
C SER A 92 -0.04 10.15 -8.74
N ASP A 93 -1.30 10.55 -8.89
CA ASP A 93 -1.81 11.79 -8.28
C ASP A 93 -1.89 11.65 -6.76
N TYR A 94 -2.32 10.48 -6.29
CA TYR A 94 -2.35 10.18 -4.87
C TYR A 94 -0.94 10.11 -4.27
N ILE A 95 -0.02 9.38 -4.91
CA ILE A 95 1.37 9.26 -4.44
C ILE A 95 2.03 10.64 -4.38
N ALA A 96 1.86 11.47 -5.41
CA ALA A 96 2.40 12.84 -5.44
C ALA A 96 1.82 13.73 -4.34
N HIS A 97 0.54 13.53 -3.97
CA HIS A 97 -0.08 14.23 -2.85
C HIS A 97 0.49 13.78 -1.49
N GLN A 98 0.74 12.48 -1.32
CA GLN A 98 1.28 11.94 -0.07
C GLN A 98 2.77 12.22 0.15
N ALA A 99 3.51 12.58 -0.90
CA ALA A 99 4.93 12.93 -0.84
C ALA A 99 5.21 14.35 -0.31
N ARG A 100 4.17 15.13 -0.01
CA ARG A 100 4.26 16.48 0.56
C ARG A 100 4.19 16.43 2.08
#